data_AF-A0A7C1Z8I9-F1
#
_entry.id   AF-A0A7C1Z8I9-F1
#
_cell.length_a   1.000
_cell.length_b   1.000
_cell.length_c   1.000
_cell.angle_alpha   90.00
_cell.angle_beta   90.00
_cell.angle_gamma   90.00
#
_symmetry.space_group_name_H-M   'P 1'
#
loop_
_entity.id
_entity.type
_entity.pdbx_description
1 polymer ?
#
loop_
_entity_poly.entity_id
_entity_poly.type
_entity_poly.pdbx_seq_one_letter_code
_entity_poly.pdbx_strand_id
1 'polypeptide(L)'
;MGIPATAKIESEEAALVKGHKEFKAYKKSDELARFEELDKIVNISEFTGKVKAIKSQKFKDTEEYKKEREYLSLKKSKDIKTYFKVKESRELEEYKQTDKSDDLKKYEELAQYVNSGEFTSARQSAGKKYKGTDAHQKEQEYRSLKKSATIKKYFKFKSSAKLKTYQEVKGSERLSRLKELEEATNSEEFKKVKEYMALKSKAKYEQSKEFELEKEYLELKKSEKLIWYQKLEKKNDFDKLKEWEITFEDDFKEGSLDTGKWMTNYYWGEKLLKDTYALPGDKHFYTKGRNIEISDSVLKIVTKKEQASGKVWDPVLGFKNREFDYTSGLISTGKSFRQQYGRVRAKIRMSGAPVRQAMWMASDKILPHVDVAKVEKGKIFYGNFWGNIAEKGGVHKKVVKKGAGKFTSDFFIYSIEWSPEKIVWKINEKVVLTQTKGIPQDPLYLVFSSGVSNGIGDHQLPATMEVDWVRIYKKPE
;
A
#
# COMPACT_ATOMS: atom_id res chain seq x y z
N MET A 1 3.41 -37.66 -16.43
CA MET A 1 4.28 -36.54 -15.96
C MET A 1 5.50 -37.07 -15.23
N GLY A 2 6.68 -36.50 -15.46
CA GLY A 2 7.95 -36.87 -14.81
C GLY A 2 8.00 -36.53 -13.32
N ILE A 3 9.15 -36.71 -12.67
CA ILE A 3 9.41 -36.21 -11.32
C ILE A 3 9.90 -34.75 -11.50
N PRO A 4 9.30 -33.75 -10.84
CA PRO A 4 9.74 -32.36 -10.93
C PRO A 4 11.21 -32.19 -10.49
N ALA A 5 11.88 -31.16 -10.99
CA ALA A 5 13.21 -30.79 -10.52
C ALA A 5 13.14 -30.22 -9.11
N THR A 6 14.10 -30.58 -8.25
CA THR A 6 14.17 -30.14 -6.84
C THR A 6 14.24 -28.61 -6.75
N ALA A 7 15.10 -27.98 -7.57
CA ALA A 7 15.25 -26.53 -7.63
C ALA A 7 13.94 -25.81 -8.00
N LYS A 8 13.09 -26.42 -8.83
CA LYS A 8 11.79 -25.83 -9.18
C LYS A 8 10.86 -25.78 -7.97
N ILE A 9 10.80 -26.86 -7.18
CA ILE A 9 9.97 -26.91 -5.96
C ILE A 9 10.44 -25.88 -4.95
N GLU A 10 11.75 -25.81 -4.69
CA GLU A 10 12.31 -24.85 -3.73
C GLU A 10 12.09 -23.40 -4.19
N SER A 11 12.21 -23.12 -5.49
CA SER A 11 11.92 -21.81 -6.06
C SER A 11 10.44 -21.42 -5.90
N GLU A 12 9.51 -22.35 -6.16
CA GLU A 12 8.07 -22.12 -5.97
C GLU A 12 7.71 -21.90 -4.49
N GLU A 13 8.28 -22.67 -3.57
CA GLU A 13 8.09 -22.50 -2.12
C GLU A 13 8.68 -21.16 -1.64
N ALA A 14 9.90 -20.81 -2.08
CA ALA A 14 10.55 -19.55 -1.73
C ALA A 14 9.79 -18.34 -2.28
N ALA A 15 9.29 -18.42 -3.52
CA ALA A 15 8.46 -17.38 -4.12
C ALA A 15 7.14 -17.19 -3.36
N LEU A 16 6.51 -18.27 -2.89
CA LEU A 16 5.30 -18.20 -2.08
C LEU A 16 5.56 -17.49 -0.74
N VAL A 17 6.64 -17.86 -0.03
CA VAL A 17 7.03 -17.22 1.23
C VAL A 17 7.39 -15.75 1.03
N LYS A 18 8.17 -15.43 -0.01
CA LYS A 18 8.53 -14.05 -0.36
C LYS A 18 7.28 -13.22 -0.68
N GLY A 19 6.41 -13.73 -1.54
CA GLY A 19 5.16 -13.06 -1.90
C GLY A 19 4.25 -12.81 -0.70
N HIS A 20 4.21 -13.73 0.28
CA HIS A 20 3.44 -13.53 1.51
C HIS A 20 4.01 -12.42 2.40
N LYS A 21 5.34 -12.32 2.49
CA LYS A 21 6.01 -11.22 3.22
C LYS A 21 5.71 -9.88 2.56
N GLU A 22 5.86 -9.81 1.24
CA GLU A 22 5.54 -8.61 0.46
C GLU A 22 4.05 -8.22 0.60
N PHE A 23 3.16 -9.21 0.59
CA PHE A 23 1.72 -8.98 0.72
C PHE A 23 1.39 -8.39 2.10
N LYS A 24 1.95 -8.96 3.17
CA LYS A 24 1.81 -8.43 4.53
C LYS A 24 2.41 -7.04 4.70
N ALA A 25 3.52 -6.76 4.05
CA ALA A 25 4.15 -5.43 4.07
C ALA A 25 3.27 -4.40 3.34
N TYR A 26 2.79 -4.73 2.14
CA TYR A 26 1.93 -3.84 1.36
C TYR A 26 0.58 -3.58 2.04
N LYS A 27 0.02 -4.59 2.73
CA LYS A 27 -1.19 -4.43 3.56
C LYS A 27 -1.06 -3.34 4.63
N LYS A 28 0.16 -3.00 5.04
CA LYS A 28 0.46 -1.96 6.03
C LYS A 28 1.07 -0.71 5.40
N SER A 29 1.01 -0.57 4.08
CA SER A 29 1.64 0.55 3.37
C SER A 29 0.77 1.80 3.38
N ASP A 30 1.42 2.96 3.40
CA ASP A 30 0.75 4.26 3.26
C ASP A 30 0.04 4.39 1.91
N GLU A 31 0.58 3.76 0.86
CA GLU A 31 -0.03 3.71 -0.48
C GLU A 31 -1.42 3.06 -0.44
N LEU A 32 -1.54 1.89 0.20
CA LEU A 32 -2.84 1.22 0.37
C LEU A 32 -3.77 2.03 1.28
N ALA A 33 -3.26 2.57 2.39
CA ALA A 33 -4.06 3.37 3.30
C ALA A 33 -4.63 4.62 2.62
N ARG A 34 -3.82 5.31 1.81
CA ARG A 34 -4.24 6.48 1.03
C ARG A 34 -5.24 6.10 -0.06
N PHE A 35 -5.04 4.97 -0.74
CA PHE A 35 -6.02 4.47 -1.71
C PHE A 35 -7.37 4.19 -1.04
N GLU A 36 -7.39 3.52 0.11
CA GLU A 36 -8.63 3.21 0.85
C GLU A 36 -9.32 4.47 1.41
N GLU A 37 -8.56 5.48 1.83
CA GLU A 37 -9.08 6.79 2.23
C GLU A 37 -9.77 7.47 1.04
N LEU A 38 -9.07 7.57 -0.09
CA LEU A 38 -9.60 8.19 -1.30
C LEU A 38 -10.79 7.43 -1.87
N ASP A 39 -10.80 6.10 -1.80
CA ASP A 39 -11.92 5.27 -2.26
C ASP A 39 -13.22 5.64 -1.50
N LYS A 40 -13.11 5.86 -0.18
CA LYS A 40 -14.23 6.31 0.68
C LYS A 40 -14.67 7.75 0.41
N ILE A 41 -13.82 8.56 -0.21
CA ILE A 41 -14.12 9.96 -0.55
C ILE A 41 -14.69 10.05 -1.98
N VAL A 42 -14.05 9.42 -2.96
CA VAL A 42 -14.33 9.61 -4.39
C VAL A 42 -15.54 8.78 -4.84
N ASN A 43 -15.75 7.58 -4.26
CA ASN A 43 -16.82 6.69 -4.70
C ASN A 43 -18.17 6.91 -3.99
N ILE A 44 -18.33 7.97 -3.19
CA ILE A 44 -19.59 8.27 -2.50
C ILE A 44 -20.44 9.30 -3.26
N SER A 45 -21.76 9.28 -3.01
CA SER A 45 -22.72 10.18 -3.66
C SER A 45 -22.45 11.66 -3.38
N GLU A 46 -21.93 11.98 -2.20
CA GLU A 46 -21.58 13.35 -1.81
C GLU A 46 -20.52 13.96 -2.74
N PHE A 47 -19.48 13.21 -3.08
CA PHE A 47 -18.42 13.65 -4.00
C PHE A 47 -18.97 13.92 -5.39
N THR A 48 -19.80 13.00 -5.90
CA THR A 48 -20.52 13.21 -7.18
C THR A 48 -21.37 14.48 -7.13
N GLY A 49 -22.01 14.77 -5.99
CA GLY A 49 -22.75 16.00 -5.74
C GLY A 49 -21.89 17.25 -5.81
N LYS A 50 -20.71 17.25 -5.17
CA LYS A 50 -19.74 18.37 -5.22
C LYS A 50 -19.26 18.64 -6.65
N VAL A 51 -18.89 17.59 -7.39
CA VAL A 51 -18.47 17.71 -8.80
C VAL A 51 -19.59 18.31 -9.66
N LYS A 52 -20.84 17.88 -9.46
CA LYS A 52 -21.99 18.43 -10.17
C LYS A 52 -22.22 19.90 -9.81
N ALA A 53 -22.11 20.26 -8.54
CA ALA A 53 -22.26 21.63 -8.07
C ALA A 53 -21.25 22.55 -8.74
N ILE A 54 -19.95 22.20 -8.73
CA ILE A 54 -18.87 22.96 -9.38
C ILE A 54 -19.13 23.15 -10.87
N LYS A 55 -19.46 22.06 -11.58
CA LYS A 55 -19.75 22.10 -13.03
C LYS A 55 -20.97 22.96 -13.37
N SER A 56 -21.90 23.13 -12.42
CA SER A 56 -23.14 23.87 -12.60
C SER A 56 -23.08 25.35 -12.22
N GLN A 57 -21.98 25.82 -11.61
CA GLN A 57 -21.82 27.21 -11.19
C GLN A 57 -21.94 28.19 -12.37
N LYS A 58 -22.76 29.23 -12.19
CA LYS A 58 -22.98 30.28 -13.18
C LYS A 58 -22.71 31.64 -12.56
N PHE A 59 -22.12 32.54 -13.35
CA PHE A 59 -21.84 33.91 -12.91
C PHE A 59 -23.10 34.62 -12.42
N LYS A 60 -24.25 34.40 -13.06
CA LYS A 60 -25.53 35.02 -12.68
C LYS A 60 -26.00 34.74 -11.25
N ASP A 61 -25.47 33.68 -10.63
CA ASP A 61 -25.85 33.24 -9.29
C ASP A 61 -24.86 33.78 -8.22
N THR A 62 -23.88 34.62 -8.61
CA THR A 62 -22.84 35.19 -7.73
C THR A 62 -23.20 36.58 -7.19
N GLU A 63 -22.57 36.99 -6.09
CA GLU A 63 -22.70 38.35 -5.55
C GLU A 63 -22.04 39.39 -6.47
N GLU A 64 -20.96 39.01 -7.15
CA GLU A 64 -20.28 39.83 -8.15
C GLU A 64 -21.24 40.21 -9.27
N TYR A 65 -21.99 39.26 -9.81
CA TYR A 65 -23.00 39.57 -10.81
C TYR A 65 -24.06 40.55 -10.28
N LYS A 66 -24.55 40.38 -9.04
CA LYS A 66 -25.50 41.33 -8.43
C LYS A 66 -24.92 42.74 -8.35
N LYS A 67 -23.68 42.88 -7.88
CA LYS A 67 -22.96 44.17 -7.82
C LYS A 67 -22.78 44.79 -9.20
N GLU A 68 -22.42 44.00 -10.21
CA GLU A 68 -22.29 44.48 -11.60
C GLU A 68 -23.63 44.98 -12.16
N ARG A 69 -24.71 44.24 -11.91
CA ARG A 69 -26.06 44.63 -12.33
C ARG A 69 -26.52 45.91 -11.63
N GLU A 70 -26.25 46.04 -10.34
CA GLU A 70 -26.53 47.25 -9.57
C GLU A 70 -25.74 48.46 -10.10
N TYR A 71 -24.43 48.30 -10.31
CA TYR A 71 -23.56 49.34 -10.89
C TYR A 71 -24.09 49.82 -12.25
N LEU A 72 -24.36 48.88 -13.16
CA LEU A 72 -24.84 49.19 -14.50
C LEU A 72 -26.22 49.86 -14.46
N SER A 73 -27.08 49.50 -13.50
CA SER A 73 -28.39 50.13 -13.30
C SER A 73 -28.24 51.58 -12.82
N LEU A 74 -27.45 51.81 -11.76
CA LEU A 74 -27.20 53.14 -11.21
C LEU A 74 -26.50 54.05 -12.22
N LYS A 75 -25.51 53.54 -12.95
CA LYS A 75 -24.81 54.29 -14.01
C LYS A 75 -25.76 54.72 -15.15
N LYS A 76 -26.82 53.95 -15.40
CA LYS A 76 -27.81 54.24 -16.44
C LYS A 76 -28.88 55.23 -16.00
N SER A 77 -29.03 55.49 -14.71
CA SER A 77 -30.11 56.32 -14.17
C SER A 77 -29.97 57.78 -14.62
N LYS A 78 -31.12 58.41 -14.89
CA LYS A 78 -31.18 59.73 -15.55
C LYS A 78 -30.58 60.84 -14.68
N ASP A 79 -30.82 60.80 -13.38
CA ASP A 79 -30.28 61.68 -12.36
C ASP A 79 -28.74 61.61 -12.29
N ILE A 80 -28.17 60.40 -12.22
CA ILE A 80 -26.72 60.18 -12.18
C ILE A 80 -26.05 60.63 -13.49
N LYS A 81 -26.63 60.30 -14.65
CA LYS A 81 -26.15 60.81 -15.94
C LYS A 81 -26.17 62.33 -16.00
N THR A 82 -27.26 62.94 -15.51
CA THR A 82 -27.39 64.40 -15.46
C THR A 82 -26.36 65.00 -14.51
N TYR A 83 -26.11 64.38 -13.35
CA TYR A 83 -25.08 64.80 -12.41
C TYR A 83 -23.70 64.83 -13.06
N PHE A 84 -23.24 63.75 -13.71
CA PHE A 84 -21.93 63.75 -14.37
C PHE A 84 -21.88 64.74 -15.54
N LYS A 85 -22.94 64.84 -16.35
CA LYS A 85 -23.02 65.82 -17.45
C LYS A 85 -22.93 67.27 -16.95
N VAL A 86 -23.55 67.59 -15.82
CA VAL A 86 -23.50 68.93 -15.21
C VAL A 86 -22.17 69.15 -14.47
N LYS A 87 -21.63 68.12 -13.82
CA LYS A 87 -20.33 68.16 -13.14
C LYS A 87 -19.21 68.58 -14.10
N GLU A 88 -19.25 68.09 -15.33
CA GLU A 88 -18.29 68.37 -16.41
C GLU A 88 -18.69 69.56 -17.30
N SER A 89 -19.81 70.23 -17.02
CA SER A 89 -20.27 71.32 -17.88
C SER A 89 -19.55 72.64 -17.59
N ARG A 90 -19.18 73.36 -18.65
CA ARG A 90 -18.71 74.74 -18.59
C ARG A 90 -19.73 75.67 -17.92
N GLU A 91 -21.02 75.38 -18.06
CA GLU A 91 -22.09 76.15 -17.40
C GLU A 91 -22.02 76.08 -15.87
N LEU A 92 -21.64 74.93 -15.29
CA LEU A 92 -21.46 74.79 -13.85
C LEU A 92 -20.20 75.55 -13.37
N GLU A 93 -19.15 75.56 -14.18
CA GLU A 93 -17.93 76.32 -13.91
C GLU A 93 -18.22 77.83 -13.94
N GLU A 94 -18.84 78.33 -15.01
CA GLU A 94 -19.27 79.72 -15.14
C GLU A 94 -20.23 80.12 -14.02
N TYR A 95 -21.14 79.23 -13.62
CA TYR A 95 -22.02 79.43 -12.46
C TYR A 95 -21.22 79.60 -11.18
N LYS A 96 -20.27 78.69 -10.86
CA LYS A 96 -19.45 78.78 -9.64
C LYS A 96 -18.53 80.01 -9.62
N GLN A 97 -18.03 80.44 -10.79
CA GLN A 97 -17.24 81.65 -10.90
C GLN A 97 -18.09 82.90 -10.67
N THR A 98 -19.28 82.96 -11.27
CA THR A 98 -20.23 84.08 -11.08
C THR A 98 -20.81 84.11 -9.67
N ASP A 99 -21.04 82.95 -9.04
CA ASP A 99 -21.52 82.82 -7.64
C ASP A 99 -20.57 83.50 -6.64
N LYS A 100 -19.29 83.63 -7.01
CA LYS A 100 -18.23 84.25 -6.20
C LYS A 100 -17.85 85.66 -6.67
N SER A 101 -18.48 86.19 -7.72
CA SER A 101 -18.08 87.48 -8.29
C SER A 101 -18.63 88.66 -7.50
N ASP A 102 -17.87 89.75 -7.44
CA ASP A 102 -18.31 90.99 -6.81
C ASP A 102 -19.46 91.65 -7.58
N ASP A 103 -19.51 91.45 -8.90
CA ASP A 103 -20.64 91.87 -9.75
C ASP A 103 -21.97 91.24 -9.32
N LEU A 104 -21.97 89.95 -8.91
CA LEU A 104 -23.17 89.29 -8.42
C LEU A 104 -23.56 89.83 -7.04
N LYS A 105 -22.60 89.99 -6.12
CA LYS A 105 -22.86 90.59 -4.80
C LYS A 105 -23.48 91.98 -4.95
N LYS A 106 -22.87 92.82 -5.78
CA LYS A 106 -23.35 94.17 -6.08
C LYS A 106 -24.73 94.14 -6.73
N TYR A 107 -24.98 93.19 -7.64
CA TYR A 107 -26.32 92.99 -8.19
C TYR A 107 -27.36 92.64 -7.10
N GLU A 108 -27.03 91.72 -6.19
CA GLU A 108 -27.94 91.28 -5.11
C GLU A 108 -28.21 92.41 -4.11
N GLU A 109 -27.19 93.16 -3.70
CA GLU A 109 -27.31 94.35 -2.84
C GLU A 109 -28.19 95.43 -3.50
N LEU A 110 -27.94 95.74 -4.77
CA LEU A 110 -28.75 96.70 -5.53
C LEU A 110 -30.18 96.18 -5.75
N ALA A 111 -30.37 94.87 -5.94
CA ALA A 111 -31.69 94.26 -6.05
C ALA A 111 -32.48 94.39 -4.74
N GLN A 112 -31.83 94.19 -3.59
CA GLN A 112 -32.45 94.39 -2.28
C GLN A 112 -32.83 95.86 -2.08
N TYR A 113 -31.92 96.79 -2.40
CA TYR A 113 -32.19 98.22 -2.31
C TYR A 113 -33.33 98.66 -3.23
N VAL A 114 -33.32 98.30 -4.52
CA VAL A 114 -34.35 98.70 -5.49
C VAL A 114 -35.73 98.10 -5.18
N ASN A 115 -35.79 96.97 -4.48
CA ASN A 115 -37.05 96.37 -4.01
C ASN A 115 -37.44 96.78 -2.58
N SER A 116 -36.69 97.67 -1.93
CA SER A 116 -36.95 98.13 -0.57
C SER A 116 -38.00 99.25 -0.52
N GLY A 117 -38.59 99.43 0.67
CA GLY A 117 -39.41 100.61 0.96
C GLY A 117 -38.62 101.91 0.87
N GLU A 118 -37.34 101.88 1.23
CA GLU A 118 -36.42 103.03 1.20
C GLU A 118 -36.26 103.60 -0.22
N PHE A 119 -36.02 102.75 -1.21
CA PHE A 119 -35.95 103.18 -2.61
C PHE A 119 -37.28 103.74 -3.11
N THR A 120 -38.41 103.14 -2.72
CA THR A 120 -39.74 103.62 -3.10
C THR A 120 -39.98 105.04 -2.58
N SER A 121 -39.64 105.30 -1.31
CA SER A 121 -39.68 106.63 -0.71
C SER A 121 -38.73 107.59 -1.42
N ALA A 122 -37.46 107.22 -1.62
CA ALA A 122 -36.47 108.06 -2.30
C ALA A 122 -36.89 108.46 -3.73
N ARG A 123 -37.56 107.56 -4.46
CA ARG A 123 -38.10 107.81 -5.80
C ARG A 123 -39.32 108.72 -5.79
N GLN A 124 -40.23 108.54 -4.84
CA GLN A 124 -41.42 109.40 -4.68
C GLN A 124 -41.05 110.83 -4.27
N SER A 125 -40.15 110.97 -3.29
CA SER A 125 -39.69 112.28 -2.79
C SER A 125 -38.95 113.12 -3.84
N ALA A 126 -38.25 112.48 -4.78
CA ALA A 126 -37.45 113.17 -5.79
C ALA A 126 -38.25 113.71 -6.99
N GLY A 127 -39.46 113.20 -7.25
CA GLY A 127 -40.36 113.68 -8.31
C GLY A 127 -39.67 113.91 -9.67
N LYS A 128 -39.77 115.14 -10.21
CA LYS A 128 -39.16 115.53 -11.50
C LYS A 128 -37.61 115.54 -11.50
N LYS A 129 -36.96 115.59 -10.33
CA LYS A 129 -35.49 115.61 -10.18
C LYS A 129 -34.86 114.21 -10.03
N TYR A 130 -35.67 113.15 -10.06
CA TYR A 130 -35.23 111.77 -9.84
C TYR A 130 -34.00 111.37 -10.67
N LYS A 131 -33.93 111.78 -11.94
CA LYS A 131 -32.83 111.43 -12.86
C LYS A 131 -31.42 111.85 -12.38
N GLY A 132 -31.31 112.80 -11.45
CA GLY A 132 -30.03 113.27 -10.89
C GLY A 132 -29.69 112.72 -9.50
N THR A 133 -30.46 111.77 -8.98
CA THR A 133 -30.30 111.26 -7.61
C THR A 133 -29.42 110.01 -7.54
N ASP A 134 -28.79 109.77 -6.39
CA ASP A 134 -28.08 108.52 -6.07
C ASP A 134 -29.00 107.30 -6.21
N ALA A 135 -30.28 107.43 -5.85
CA ALA A 135 -31.29 106.38 -6.05
C ALA A 135 -31.48 106.02 -7.53
N HIS A 136 -31.46 107.00 -8.45
CA HIS A 136 -31.54 106.73 -9.89
C HIS A 136 -30.26 106.10 -10.44
N GLN A 137 -29.08 106.51 -9.94
CA GLN A 137 -27.80 105.89 -10.33
C GLN A 137 -27.76 104.42 -9.92
N LYS A 138 -28.16 104.09 -8.69
CA LYS A 138 -28.32 102.71 -8.20
C LYS A 138 -29.37 101.91 -8.98
N GLU A 139 -30.50 102.51 -9.40
CA GLU A 139 -31.48 101.84 -10.27
C GLU A 139 -30.92 101.56 -11.68
N GLN A 140 -30.14 102.48 -12.26
CA GLN A 140 -29.50 102.29 -13.56
C GLN A 140 -28.43 101.21 -13.51
N GLU A 141 -27.60 101.21 -12.46
CA GLU A 141 -26.57 100.21 -12.24
C GLU A 141 -27.18 98.82 -12.04
N TYR A 142 -28.24 98.71 -11.21
CA TYR A 142 -29.05 97.50 -11.09
C TYR A 142 -29.59 97.02 -12.44
N ARG A 143 -30.17 97.93 -13.25
CA ARG A 143 -30.69 97.59 -14.59
C ARG A 143 -29.59 97.16 -15.56
N SER A 144 -28.40 97.73 -15.45
CA SER A 144 -27.24 97.36 -16.28
C SER A 144 -26.72 95.96 -15.94
N LEU A 145 -26.53 95.66 -14.65
CA LEU A 145 -26.14 94.34 -14.14
C LEU A 145 -27.23 93.30 -14.42
N LYS A 146 -28.51 93.65 -14.26
CA LYS A 146 -29.65 92.79 -14.64
C LYS A 146 -29.65 92.44 -16.14
N LYS A 147 -29.15 93.35 -16.99
CA LYS A 147 -29.05 93.13 -18.44
C LYS A 147 -27.78 92.37 -18.84
N SER A 148 -26.76 92.32 -17.99
CA SER A 148 -25.50 91.59 -18.20
C SER A 148 -25.76 90.13 -18.59
N ALA A 149 -25.05 89.66 -19.61
CA ALA A 149 -25.13 88.28 -20.06
C ALA A 149 -24.72 87.30 -18.96
N THR A 150 -23.73 87.65 -18.14
CA THR A 150 -23.20 86.84 -17.04
C THR A 150 -24.25 86.62 -15.95
N ILE A 151 -24.86 87.70 -15.45
CA ILE A 151 -25.91 87.64 -14.42
C ILE A 151 -27.16 86.90 -14.93
N LYS A 152 -27.58 87.15 -16.18
CA LYS A 152 -28.70 86.42 -16.79
C LYS A 152 -28.43 84.92 -16.92
N LYS A 153 -27.24 84.53 -17.38
CA LYS A 153 -26.84 83.11 -17.49
C LYS A 153 -26.80 82.44 -16.11
N TYR A 154 -26.26 83.14 -15.10
CA TYR A 154 -26.22 82.66 -13.72
C TYR A 154 -27.63 82.34 -13.19
N PHE A 155 -28.57 83.29 -13.22
CA PHE A 155 -29.93 83.04 -12.72
C PHE A 155 -30.71 82.01 -13.56
N LYS A 156 -30.48 81.95 -14.88
CA LYS A 156 -31.08 80.93 -15.76
C LYS A 156 -30.56 79.52 -15.42
N PHE A 157 -29.29 79.38 -15.07
CA PHE A 157 -28.72 78.11 -14.65
C PHE A 157 -29.10 77.78 -13.21
N LYS A 158 -29.15 78.77 -12.31
CA LYS A 158 -29.59 78.66 -10.91
C LYS A 158 -30.99 78.05 -10.78
N SER A 159 -31.91 78.46 -11.65
CA SER A 159 -33.29 77.94 -11.68
C SER A 159 -33.46 76.68 -12.51
N SER A 160 -32.39 76.15 -13.12
CA SER A 160 -32.50 75.01 -14.02
C SER A 160 -32.69 73.69 -13.27
N ALA A 161 -33.58 72.83 -13.79
CA ALA A 161 -33.80 71.50 -13.23
C ALA A 161 -32.50 70.65 -13.16
N LYS A 162 -31.58 70.86 -14.11
CA LYS A 162 -30.29 70.16 -14.16
C LYS A 162 -29.35 70.53 -13.00
N LEU A 163 -29.34 71.79 -12.56
CA LEU A 163 -28.55 72.19 -11.39
C LEU A 163 -29.16 71.65 -10.09
N LYS A 164 -30.50 71.66 -9.98
CA LYS A 164 -31.23 71.05 -8.86
C LYS A 164 -30.86 69.56 -8.72
N THR A 165 -30.97 68.79 -9.80
CA THR A 165 -30.56 67.37 -9.83
C THR A 165 -29.07 67.20 -9.49
N TYR A 166 -28.19 68.08 -9.98
CA TYR A 166 -26.77 68.03 -9.61
C TYR A 166 -26.56 68.19 -8.10
N GLN A 167 -27.22 69.16 -7.46
CA GLN A 167 -27.10 69.42 -6.03
C GLN A 167 -27.68 68.27 -5.19
N GLU A 168 -28.83 67.73 -5.57
CA GLU A 168 -29.47 66.57 -4.91
C GLU A 168 -28.57 65.33 -4.96
N VAL A 169 -27.89 65.09 -6.09
CA VAL A 169 -27.04 63.90 -6.27
C VAL A 169 -25.66 64.07 -5.61
N LYS A 170 -25.11 65.30 -5.55
CA LYS A 170 -23.72 65.61 -5.13
C LYS A 170 -23.36 65.10 -3.72
N GLY A 171 -24.33 64.84 -2.86
CA GLY A 171 -24.15 64.25 -1.52
C GLY A 171 -25.03 63.03 -1.25
N SER A 172 -25.62 62.42 -2.28
CA SER A 172 -26.57 61.31 -2.11
C SER A 172 -25.85 59.99 -1.80
N GLU A 173 -26.47 59.14 -0.97
CA GLU A 173 -26.03 57.76 -0.74
C GLU A 173 -25.92 56.96 -2.03
N ARG A 174 -26.79 57.25 -3.02
CA ARG A 174 -26.77 56.65 -4.36
C ARG A 174 -25.46 56.92 -5.10
N LEU A 175 -24.93 58.14 -5.01
CA LEU A 175 -23.65 58.49 -5.63
C LEU A 175 -22.48 57.82 -4.91
N SER A 176 -22.53 57.72 -3.59
CA SER A 176 -21.54 56.97 -2.80
C SER A 176 -21.54 55.49 -3.19
N ARG A 177 -22.73 54.86 -3.22
CA ARG A 177 -22.91 53.47 -3.63
C ARG A 177 -22.43 53.21 -5.06
N LEU A 178 -22.68 54.13 -5.99
CA LEU A 178 -22.18 54.00 -7.37
C LEU A 178 -20.64 53.93 -7.40
N LYS A 179 -19.95 54.76 -6.62
CA LYS A 179 -18.48 54.77 -6.55
C LYS A 179 -17.94 53.50 -5.90
N GLU A 180 -18.54 53.04 -4.80
CA GLU A 180 -18.18 51.77 -4.16
C GLU A 180 -18.31 50.60 -5.14
N LEU A 181 -19.41 50.56 -5.90
CA LEU A 181 -19.65 49.53 -6.91
C LEU A 181 -18.69 49.66 -8.10
N GLU A 182 -18.35 50.88 -8.51
CA GLU A 182 -17.33 51.11 -9.54
C GLU A 182 -15.97 50.58 -9.12
N GLU A 183 -15.55 50.85 -7.89
CA GLU A 183 -14.31 50.34 -7.32
C GLU A 183 -14.36 48.82 -7.19
N ALA A 184 -15.45 48.26 -6.64
CA ALA A 184 -15.63 46.83 -6.48
C ALA A 184 -15.64 46.07 -7.83
N THR A 185 -16.29 46.61 -8.86
CA THR A 185 -16.35 45.98 -10.20
C THR A 185 -15.05 46.13 -11.00
N ASN A 186 -14.22 47.11 -10.66
CA ASN A 186 -12.88 47.30 -11.26
C ASN A 186 -11.76 46.57 -10.50
N SER A 187 -12.05 46.04 -9.32
CA SER A 187 -11.10 45.28 -8.48
C SER A 187 -10.57 44.02 -9.19
N GLU A 188 -9.35 43.61 -8.83
CA GLU A 188 -8.74 42.39 -9.37
C GLU A 188 -9.50 41.13 -8.91
N GLU A 189 -10.07 41.15 -7.70
CA GLU A 189 -10.90 40.09 -7.15
C GLU A 189 -12.12 39.84 -8.04
N PHE A 190 -12.81 40.91 -8.45
CA PHE A 190 -13.97 40.80 -9.33
C PHE A 190 -13.60 40.24 -10.70
N LYS A 191 -12.49 40.70 -11.29
CA LYS A 191 -11.99 40.19 -12.57
C LYS A 191 -11.69 38.70 -12.48
N LYS A 192 -11.00 38.25 -11.43
CA LYS A 192 -10.71 36.83 -11.18
C LYS A 192 -11.97 35.98 -11.07
N VAL A 193 -12.99 36.44 -10.34
CA VAL A 193 -14.28 35.73 -10.26
C VAL A 193 -14.93 35.64 -11.64
N LYS A 194 -14.92 36.72 -12.42
CA LYS A 194 -15.51 36.74 -13.77
C LYS A 194 -14.78 35.82 -14.74
N GLU A 195 -13.44 35.83 -14.70
CA GLU A 195 -12.59 34.92 -15.49
C GLU A 195 -12.84 33.45 -15.13
N TYR A 196 -12.80 33.10 -13.84
CA TYR A 196 -13.11 31.75 -13.38
C TYR A 196 -14.52 31.32 -13.79
N MET A 197 -15.52 32.20 -13.63
CA MET A 197 -16.91 31.89 -13.96
C MET A 197 -17.15 31.75 -15.47
N ALA A 198 -16.29 32.34 -16.31
CA ALA A 198 -16.30 32.18 -17.77
C ALA A 198 -15.69 30.87 -18.26
N LEU A 199 -14.95 30.14 -17.41
CA LEU A 199 -14.41 28.82 -17.74
C LEU A 199 -15.51 27.83 -18.12
N LYS A 200 -15.18 26.88 -19.00
CA LYS A 200 -16.05 25.72 -19.27
C LYS A 200 -16.19 24.87 -18.01
N SER A 201 -17.33 24.18 -17.87
CA SER A 201 -17.62 23.33 -16.71
C SER A 201 -16.50 22.33 -16.39
N LYS A 202 -15.87 21.74 -17.41
CA LYS A 202 -14.72 20.84 -17.26
C LYS A 202 -13.49 21.55 -16.65
N ALA A 203 -13.15 22.74 -17.14
CA ALA A 203 -12.00 23.49 -16.65
C ALA A 203 -12.20 23.99 -15.21
N LYS A 204 -13.44 24.34 -14.82
CA LYS A 204 -13.76 24.64 -13.41
C LYS A 204 -13.51 23.44 -12.51
N TYR A 205 -13.91 22.26 -12.97
CA TYR A 205 -13.66 21.02 -12.25
C TYR A 205 -12.16 20.72 -12.15
N GLU A 206 -11.41 20.84 -13.24
CA GLU A 206 -9.95 20.59 -13.26
C GLU A 206 -9.15 21.51 -12.33
N GLN A 207 -9.69 22.67 -11.94
CA GLN A 207 -9.08 23.59 -10.96
C GLN A 207 -9.55 23.35 -9.52
N SER A 208 -10.39 22.34 -9.27
CA SER A 208 -10.97 22.07 -7.95
C SER A 208 -10.18 21.03 -7.17
N LYS A 209 -10.28 21.08 -5.83
CA LYS A 209 -9.67 20.08 -4.94
C LYS A 209 -10.22 18.69 -5.19
N GLU A 210 -11.50 18.58 -5.57
CA GLU A 210 -12.14 17.31 -5.94
C GLU A 210 -11.44 16.66 -7.12
N PHE A 211 -11.04 17.43 -8.14
CA PHE A 211 -10.30 16.85 -9.27
C PHE A 211 -8.92 16.34 -8.85
N GLU A 212 -8.22 17.05 -7.97
CA GLU A 212 -6.93 16.59 -7.42
C GLU A 212 -7.10 15.23 -6.71
N LEU A 213 -8.14 15.08 -5.88
CA LEU A 213 -8.46 13.83 -5.17
C LEU A 213 -8.85 12.71 -6.15
N GLU A 214 -9.69 12.97 -7.15
CA GLU A 214 -10.07 11.98 -8.16
C GLU A 214 -8.87 11.54 -8.99
N LYS A 215 -8.00 12.49 -9.37
CA LYS A 215 -6.78 12.21 -10.13
C LYS A 215 -5.84 11.31 -9.34
N GLU A 216 -5.55 11.65 -8.09
CA GLU A 216 -4.71 10.85 -7.20
C GLU A 216 -5.27 9.43 -7.03
N TYR A 217 -6.58 9.30 -6.79
CA TYR A 217 -7.26 8.01 -6.69
C TYR A 217 -7.11 7.17 -7.96
N LEU A 218 -7.31 7.78 -9.14
CA LEU A 218 -7.19 7.09 -10.43
C LEU A 218 -5.74 6.69 -10.76
N GLU A 219 -4.75 7.45 -10.30
CA GLU A 219 -3.34 7.11 -10.42
C GLU A 219 -2.98 5.93 -9.51
N LEU A 220 -3.36 5.98 -8.23
CA LEU A 220 -3.17 4.87 -7.28
C LEU A 220 -3.89 3.59 -7.73
N LYS A 221 -5.09 3.72 -8.30
CA LYS A 221 -5.85 2.59 -8.84
C LYS A 221 -5.12 1.83 -9.96
N LYS A 222 -4.18 2.49 -10.65
CA LYS A 222 -3.34 1.91 -11.71
C LYS A 222 -2.02 1.33 -11.19
N SER A 223 -1.71 1.49 -9.89
CA SER A 223 -0.50 0.94 -9.28
C SER A 223 -0.42 -0.56 -9.49
N GLU A 224 0.69 -1.02 -10.06
CA GLU A 224 0.96 -2.46 -10.25
C GLU A 224 0.92 -3.21 -8.91
N LYS A 225 1.40 -2.57 -7.83
CA LYS A 225 1.39 -3.16 -6.49
C LYS A 225 -0.02 -3.29 -5.94
N LEU A 226 -0.87 -2.28 -6.11
CA LEU A 226 -2.26 -2.35 -5.68
C LEU A 226 -3.01 -3.45 -6.45
N ILE A 227 -2.86 -3.50 -7.77
CA ILE A 227 -3.49 -4.52 -8.62
C ILE A 227 -3.02 -5.92 -8.22
N TRP A 228 -1.71 -6.09 -8.00
CA TRP A 228 -1.12 -7.33 -7.52
C TRP A 228 -1.68 -7.72 -6.14
N TYR A 229 -1.76 -6.79 -5.20
CA TYR A 229 -2.28 -7.01 -3.85
C TYR A 229 -3.74 -7.48 -3.90
N GLN A 230 -4.62 -6.73 -4.60
CA GLN A 230 -6.04 -7.06 -4.73
C GLN A 230 -6.26 -8.43 -5.42
N LYS A 231 -5.42 -8.78 -6.39
CA LYS A 231 -5.47 -10.09 -7.05
C LYS A 231 -5.12 -11.21 -6.09
N LEU A 232 -4.07 -11.05 -5.29
CA LEU A 232 -3.66 -12.05 -4.30
C LEU A 232 -4.65 -12.17 -3.14
N GLU A 233 -5.19 -11.05 -2.66
CA GLU A 233 -6.19 -11.03 -1.58
C GLU A 233 -7.44 -11.84 -1.96
N LYS A 234 -7.90 -11.70 -3.21
CA LYS A 234 -9.04 -12.48 -3.73
C LYS A 234 -8.73 -13.97 -3.92
N LYS A 235 -7.51 -14.30 -4.36
CA LYS A 235 -7.12 -15.68 -4.66
C LYS A 235 -6.80 -16.49 -3.39
N ASN A 236 -6.37 -15.82 -2.33
CA ASN A 236 -6.04 -16.40 -1.03
C ASN A 236 -4.97 -17.53 -1.13
N ASP A 237 -3.98 -17.34 -1.99
CA ASP A 237 -2.93 -18.33 -2.26
C ASP A 237 -2.07 -18.69 -1.03
N PHE A 238 -2.07 -17.83 0.00
CA PHE A 238 -1.23 -17.98 1.18
C PHE A 238 -1.77 -18.93 2.24
N ASP A 239 -2.99 -19.44 2.09
CA ASP A 239 -3.53 -20.44 3.01
C ASP A 239 -2.69 -21.73 3.03
N LYS A 240 -2.01 -22.06 1.91
CA LYS A 240 -1.04 -23.15 1.85
C LYS A 240 0.10 -23.01 2.85
N LEU A 241 0.48 -21.77 3.21
CA LEU A 241 1.51 -21.52 4.22
C LEU A 241 0.99 -21.72 5.65
N LYS A 242 -0.33 -21.77 5.83
CA LYS A 242 -0.97 -22.03 7.13
C LYS A 242 -1.31 -23.50 7.33
N GLU A 243 -1.23 -24.34 6.28
CA GLU A 243 -1.59 -25.76 6.38
C GLU A 243 -0.67 -26.59 7.29
N TRP A 244 0.56 -26.13 7.50
CA TRP A 244 1.61 -26.87 8.18
C TRP A 244 2.39 -25.97 9.14
N GLU A 245 2.49 -26.40 10.39
CA GLU A 245 3.34 -25.78 11.41
C GLU A 245 4.61 -26.62 11.55
N ILE A 246 5.77 -25.97 11.54
CA ILE A 246 7.06 -26.65 11.71
C ILE A 246 7.26 -27.05 13.18
N THR A 247 7.66 -28.29 13.41
CA THR A 247 7.85 -28.85 14.77
C THR A 247 9.27 -29.32 15.00
N PHE A 248 10.00 -29.63 13.93
CA PHE A 248 11.43 -29.93 13.98
C PHE A 248 12.07 -29.52 12.66
N GLU A 249 13.22 -28.87 12.74
CA GLU A 249 14.04 -28.58 11.57
C GLU A 249 15.53 -28.58 11.89
N ASP A 250 16.29 -28.91 10.85
CA ASP A 250 17.73 -28.69 10.81
C ASP A 250 18.15 -28.37 9.38
N ASP A 251 18.90 -27.28 9.22
CA ASP A 251 19.50 -26.85 7.96
C ASP A 251 21.04 -26.93 8.00
N PHE A 252 21.60 -27.51 9.07
CA PHE A 252 23.01 -27.81 9.27
C PHE A 252 23.96 -26.61 9.07
N LYS A 253 23.47 -25.36 9.21
CA LYS A 253 24.28 -24.14 9.00
C LYS A 253 25.34 -23.90 10.05
N GLU A 254 25.17 -24.45 11.26
CA GLU A 254 26.07 -24.26 12.39
C GLU A 254 27.44 -24.94 12.20
N GLY A 255 27.64 -25.69 11.12
CA GLY A 255 28.92 -26.33 10.79
C GLY A 255 29.31 -27.52 11.69
N SER A 256 28.50 -27.83 12.70
CA SER A 256 28.67 -28.97 13.61
C SER A 256 27.32 -29.59 13.94
N LEU A 257 27.33 -30.88 14.34
CA LEU A 257 26.09 -31.61 14.59
C LEU A 257 25.50 -31.17 15.94
N ASP A 258 24.26 -30.68 15.92
CA ASP A 258 23.52 -30.35 17.15
C ASP A 258 23.22 -31.63 17.94
N THR A 259 24.01 -31.88 18.99
CA THR A 259 23.86 -33.07 19.85
C THR A 259 22.61 -33.04 20.74
N GLY A 260 21.94 -31.88 20.86
CA GLY A 260 20.63 -31.78 21.48
C GLY A 260 19.53 -32.33 20.57
N LYS A 261 19.70 -32.22 19.25
CA LYS A 261 18.78 -32.78 18.24
C LYS A 261 19.14 -34.20 17.81
N TRP A 262 20.43 -34.52 17.71
CA TRP A 262 20.90 -35.74 17.06
C TRP A 262 21.78 -36.59 17.98
N MET A 263 21.49 -37.89 18.01
CA MET A 263 22.41 -38.92 18.50
C MET A 263 23.06 -39.64 17.32
N THR A 264 24.27 -40.19 17.51
CA THR A 264 25.08 -40.78 16.43
C THR A 264 25.14 -42.32 16.44
N ASN A 265 24.22 -42.96 17.15
CA ASN A 265 24.10 -44.40 17.35
C ASN A 265 22.62 -44.84 17.33
N TYR A 266 22.37 -46.14 17.38
CA TYR A 266 21.00 -46.65 17.52
C TYR A 266 20.39 -46.24 18.87
N TYR A 267 19.11 -45.87 18.87
CA TYR A 267 18.33 -45.52 20.07
C TYR A 267 18.52 -46.52 21.22
N TRP A 268 18.39 -47.81 20.93
CA TRP A 268 18.55 -48.86 21.94
C TRP A 268 19.99 -49.06 22.41
N GLY A 269 20.98 -48.71 21.60
CA GLY A 269 22.39 -48.71 22.01
C GLY A 269 22.63 -47.62 23.06
N GLU A 270 22.10 -46.44 22.82
CA GLU A 270 22.16 -45.32 23.76
C GLU A 270 21.35 -45.57 25.04
N LYS A 271 20.18 -46.19 24.92
CA LYS A 271 19.30 -46.46 26.07
C LYS A 271 19.81 -47.59 26.95
N LEU A 272 20.26 -48.70 26.36
CA LEU A 272 20.63 -49.91 27.11
C LEU A 272 22.13 -50.01 27.38
N LEU A 273 22.97 -49.64 26.41
CA LEU A 273 24.40 -49.87 26.47
C LEU A 273 25.22 -48.62 26.79
N LYS A 274 24.63 -47.42 26.64
CA LYS A 274 25.38 -46.15 26.58
C LYS A 274 26.53 -46.22 25.57
N ASP A 275 26.31 -47.00 24.51
CA ASP A 275 27.32 -47.36 23.53
C ASP A 275 26.68 -47.63 22.16
N THR A 276 27.50 -47.86 21.14
CA THR A 276 27.04 -48.23 19.81
C THR A 276 27.24 -49.73 19.57
N TYR A 277 26.49 -50.27 18.60
CA TYR A 277 26.58 -51.65 18.17
C TYR A 277 26.14 -51.78 16.71
N ALA A 278 26.58 -52.84 16.05
CA ALA A 278 26.14 -53.19 14.70
C ALA A 278 25.02 -54.24 14.72
N LEU A 279 24.15 -54.21 13.70
CA LEU A 279 23.11 -55.22 13.53
C LEU A 279 23.65 -56.49 12.86
N PRO A 280 22.95 -57.63 13.01
CA PRO A 280 23.25 -58.84 12.25
C PRO A 280 23.33 -58.54 10.75
N GLY A 281 24.45 -58.90 10.12
CA GLY A 281 24.68 -58.71 8.68
C GLY A 281 25.33 -57.39 8.29
N ASP A 282 25.42 -56.40 9.18
CA ASP A 282 26.21 -55.20 8.90
C ASP A 282 27.69 -55.58 8.74
N LYS A 283 28.34 -55.08 7.69
CA LYS A 283 29.79 -55.21 7.47
C LYS A 283 30.56 -53.99 7.95
N HIS A 284 29.85 -52.95 8.37
CA HIS A 284 30.41 -51.70 8.85
C HIS A 284 30.14 -51.54 10.36
N PHE A 285 30.94 -50.71 11.02
CA PHE A 285 30.68 -50.24 12.37
C PHE A 285 30.30 -48.76 12.35
N TYR A 286 29.20 -48.40 13.03
CA TYR A 286 28.84 -46.99 13.21
C TYR A 286 29.75 -46.35 14.22
N THR A 287 30.51 -45.34 13.80
CA THR A 287 31.34 -44.58 14.72
C THR A 287 30.48 -43.57 15.47
N LYS A 288 30.93 -43.17 16.67
CA LYS A 288 30.27 -42.14 17.49
C LYS A 288 30.50 -40.73 16.91
N GLY A 289 30.07 -40.51 15.67
CA GLY A 289 30.15 -39.22 14.96
C GLY A 289 31.36 -39.03 14.05
N ARG A 290 32.40 -39.89 14.09
CA ARG A 290 33.61 -39.71 13.24
C ARG A 290 33.33 -39.79 11.73
N ASN A 291 32.24 -40.45 11.36
CA ASN A 291 31.77 -40.57 9.97
C ASN A 291 30.70 -39.53 9.62
N ILE A 292 30.49 -38.54 10.48
CA ILE A 292 29.58 -37.42 10.27
C ILE A 292 30.42 -36.17 10.04
N GLU A 293 30.25 -35.56 8.87
CA GLU A 293 30.93 -34.32 8.48
C GLU A 293 29.86 -33.29 8.11
N ILE A 294 30.07 -32.01 8.42
CA ILE A 294 29.20 -30.93 7.97
C ILE A 294 30.07 -29.89 7.29
N SER A 295 29.73 -29.54 6.06
CA SER A 295 30.40 -28.50 5.28
C SER A 295 29.39 -27.88 4.32
N ASP A 296 29.49 -26.58 4.05
CA ASP A 296 28.59 -25.86 3.13
C ASP A 296 27.10 -25.99 3.51
N SER A 297 26.79 -26.06 4.81
CA SER A 297 25.45 -26.32 5.35
C SER A 297 24.84 -27.67 4.91
N VAL A 298 25.67 -28.65 4.56
CA VAL A 298 25.24 -29.99 4.18
C VAL A 298 25.84 -31.00 5.14
N LEU A 299 24.99 -31.79 5.77
CA LEU A 299 25.38 -32.97 6.54
C LEU A 299 25.80 -34.09 5.61
N LYS A 300 26.93 -34.72 5.91
CA LYS A 300 27.52 -35.83 5.16
C LYS A 300 27.70 -37.04 6.08
N ILE A 301 27.08 -38.15 5.72
CA ILE A 301 27.30 -39.47 6.32
C ILE A 301 28.24 -40.24 5.41
N VAL A 302 29.50 -40.39 5.83
CA VAL A 302 30.57 -40.92 4.99
C VAL A 302 30.87 -42.37 5.35
N THR A 303 30.62 -43.30 4.44
CA THR A 303 31.05 -44.70 4.56
C THR A 303 32.47 -44.85 4.04
N LYS A 304 33.38 -45.41 4.84
CA LYS A 304 34.82 -45.53 4.55
C LYS A 304 35.28 -46.99 4.68
N LYS A 305 36.32 -47.36 3.93
CA LYS A 305 37.10 -48.58 4.21
C LYS A 305 38.09 -48.25 5.31
N GLU A 306 37.78 -48.71 6.51
CA GLU A 306 38.51 -48.40 7.73
C GLU A 306 38.22 -49.53 8.72
N GLN A 307 39.28 -50.12 9.26
CA GLN A 307 39.14 -51.18 10.27
C GLN A 307 38.56 -50.60 11.56
N ALA A 308 37.59 -51.29 12.15
CA ALA A 308 37.01 -50.93 13.43
C ALA A 308 36.63 -52.18 14.22
N SER A 309 36.77 -52.12 15.54
CA SER A 309 36.30 -53.17 16.45
C SER A 309 35.10 -52.66 17.24
N GLY A 310 34.12 -53.54 17.46
CA GLY A 310 33.00 -53.19 18.32
C GLY A 310 31.96 -54.29 18.48
N LYS A 311 30.89 -53.96 19.23
CA LYS A 311 29.82 -54.91 19.54
C LYS A 311 28.93 -55.14 18.32
N VAL A 312 28.61 -56.39 18.05
CA VAL A 312 27.54 -56.80 17.13
C VAL A 312 26.47 -57.54 17.92
N TRP A 313 25.20 -57.22 17.65
CA TRP A 313 24.08 -57.98 18.20
C TRP A 313 23.94 -59.33 17.50
N ASP A 314 23.82 -60.40 18.27
CA ASP A 314 23.51 -61.75 17.83
C ASP A 314 22.14 -62.16 18.42
N PRO A 315 21.17 -62.61 17.61
CA PRO A 315 19.84 -62.96 18.11
C PRO A 315 19.83 -64.11 19.13
N VAL A 316 20.87 -64.95 19.14
CA VAL A 316 20.98 -66.12 20.04
C VAL A 316 21.95 -65.83 21.18
N LEU A 317 23.10 -65.22 20.88
CA LEU A 317 24.20 -65.06 21.84
C LEU A 317 24.25 -63.67 22.50
N GLY A 318 23.42 -62.72 22.08
CA GLY A 318 23.47 -61.33 22.55
C GLY A 318 24.65 -60.56 21.95
N PHE A 319 25.22 -59.61 22.71
CA PHE A 319 26.32 -58.78 22.21
C PHE A 319 27.67 -59.51 22.26
N LYS A 320 28.38 -59.52 21.13
CA LYS A 320 29.77 -60.00 21.04
C LYS A 320 30.64 -58.99 20.30
N ASN A 321 31.94 -58.98 20.58
CA ASN A 321 32.88 -58.15 19.83
C ASN A 321 33.21 -58.77 18.47
N ARG A 322 33.42 -57.91 17.47
CA ARG A 322 33.76 -58.30 16.09
C ARG A 322 34.61 -57.21 15.45
N GLU A 323 35.53 -57.61 14.58
CA GLU A 323 36.25 -56.71 13.68
C GLU A 323 35.43 -56.43 12.41
N PHE A 324 35.50 -55.19 11.94
CA PHE A 324 34.75 -54.67 10.80
C PHE A 324 35.71 -54.01 9.82
N ASP A 325 35.56 -54.30 8.53
CA ASP A 325 36.42 -53.74 7.48
C ASP A 325 36.01 -52.31 7.05
N TYR A 326 34.87 -51.83 7.55
CA TYR A 326 34.27 -50.56 7.14
C TYR A 326 33.76 -49.78 8.33
N THR A 327 33.79 -48.45 8.22
CA THR A 327 33.09 -47.54 9.14
C THR A 327 32.01 -46.76 8.40
N SER A 328 30.95 -46.39 9.14
CA SER A 328 29.91 -45.49 8.61
C SER A 328 29.27 -44.67 9.72
N GLY A 329 28.24 -43.90 9.36
CA GLY A 329 27.53 -43.01 10.28
C GLY A 329 26.02 -43.24 10.28
N LEU A 330 25.44 -42.94 11.44
CA LEU A 330 24.01 -42.90 11.66
C LEU A 330 23.74 -41.65 12.49
N ILE A 331 22.67 -40.93 12.18
CA ILE A 331 22.11 -39.91 13.08
C ILE A 331 20.64 -40.19 13.34
N SER A 332 20.18 -39.93 14.55
CA SER A 332 18.80 -40.17 14.95
C SER A 332 18.26 -39.10 15.89
N THR A 333 16.97 -38.87 15.84
CA THR A 333 16.26 -38.05 16.83
C THR A 333 15.71 -38.87 18.01
N GLY A 334 16.04 -40.16 18.11
CA GLY A 334 15.39 -41.12 19.03
C GLY A 334 15.31 -40.69 20.50
N LYS A 335 16.27 -39.87 20.95
CA LYS A 335 16.32 -39.31 22.32
C LYS A 335 15.64 -37.93 22.45
N SER A 336 15.62 -37.14 21.38
CA SER A 336 15.32 -35.70 21.39
C SER A 336 13.95 -35.36 20.84
N PHE A 337 13.51 -36.04 19.77
CA PHE A 337 12.31 -35.68 19.04
C PHE A 337 11.61 -36.91 18.44
N ARG A 338 10.30 -36.96 18.66
CA ARG A 338 9.37 -37.93 18.10
C ARG A 338 8.08 -37.22 17.76
N GLN A 339 7.43 -37.65 16.68
CA GLN A 339 6.14 -37.09 16.31
C GLN A 339 5.20 -38.19 15.83
N GLN A 340 3.93 -38.02 16.16
CA GLN A 340 2.83 -38.76 15.57
C GLN A 340 2.16 -37.92 14.50
N TYR A 341 1.95 -38.51 13.31
CA TYR A 341 1.38 -37.84 12.12
C TYR A 341 2.19 -36.64 11.65
N GLY A 342 1.68 -35.99 10.60
CA GLY A 342 2.25 -34.78 10.03
C GLY A 342 2.95 -35.01 8.70
N ARG A 343 3.82 -34.07 8.32
CA ARG A 343 4.61 -34.13 7.08
C ARG A 343 6.08 -34.16 7.44
N VAL A 344 6.80 -35.15 6.91
CA VAL A 344 8.24 -35.33 7.16
C VAL A 344 8.93 -35.23 5.80
N ARG A 345 9.90 -34.34 5.67
CA ARG A 345 10.62 -34.10 4.41
C ARG A 345 12.10 -33.90 4.69
N ALA A 346 12.94 -34.40 3.79
CA ALA A 346 14.35 -34.04 3.77
C ALA A 346 14.86 -33.97 2.33
N LYS A 347 15.77 -33.04 2.08
CA LYS A 347 16.49 -32.93 0.81
C LYS A 347 17.79 -33.71 0.92
N ILE A 348 17.89 -34.79 0.17
CA ILE A 348 18.95 -35.79 0.31
C ILE A 348 19.56 -36.08 -1.06
N ARG A 349 20.89 -36.17 -1.13
CA ARG A 349 21.62 -36.78 -2.24
C ARG A 349 22.21 -38.10 -1.76
N MET A 350 21.75 -39.20 -2.34
CA MET A 350 22.28 -40.54 -2.04
C MET A 350 23.31 -40.94 -3.09
N SER A 351 24.46 -41.48 -2.69
CA SER A 351 25.47 -42.01 -3.62
C SER A 351 24.94 -43.19 -4.44
N GLY A 352 25.43 -43.33 -5.68
CA GLY A 352 25.17 -44.50 -6.52
C GLY A 352 26.01 -45.74 -6.16
N ALA A 353 26.98 -45.60 -5.24
CA ALA A 353 27.79 -46.71 -4.76
C ALA A 353 26.91 -47.80 -4.12
N PRO A 354 27.33 -49.08 -4.13
CA PRO A 354 26.55 -50.20 -3.61
C PRO A 354 26.50 -50.26 -2.07
N VAL A 355 26.37 -49.11 -1.41
CA VAL A 355 26.09 -48.95 0.02
C VAL A 355 24.59 -48.78 0.25
N ARG A 356 24.11 -49.25 1.41
CA ARG A 356 22.74 -49.02 1.88
C ARG A 356 22.66 -47.62 2.47
N GLN A 357 21.79 -46.78 1.93
CA GLN A 357 21.54 -45.42 2.42
C GLN A 357 20.05 -45.27 2.70
N ALA A 358 19.68 -44.71 3.84
CA ALA A 358 18.28 -44.68 4.24
C ALA A 358 17.90 -43.45 5.08
N MET A 359 16.71 -42.93 4.80
CA MET A 359 15.90 -42.12 5.69
C MET A 359 14.71 -42.97 6.13
N TRP A 360 14.58 -43.19 7.43
CA TRP A 360 13.53 -44.05 7.99
C TRP A 360 13.07 -43.56 9.36
N MET A 361 11.90 -44.05 9.78
CA MET A 361 11.30 -43.71 11.05
C MET A 361 10.83 -44.95 11.78
N ALA A 362 10.97 -44.98 13.10
CA ALA A 362 10.55 -46.11 13.92
C ALA A 362 10.00 -45.65 15.27
N SER A 363 9.19 -46.50 15.89
CA SER A 363 8.73 -46.34 17.27
C SER A 363 9.80 -46.79 18.27
N ASP A 364 9.50 -46.78 19.58
CA ASP A 364 10.35 -47.45 20.56
C ASP A 364 10.52 -48.94 20.29
N LYS A 365 9.55 -49.59 19.65
CA LYS A 365 9.62 -50.99 19.25
C LYS A 365 10.18 -51.13 17.83
N ILE A 366 10.61 -52.35 17.48
CA ILE A 366 11.07 -52.68 16.11
C ILE A 366 9.99 -52.37 15.06
N LEU A 367 8.71 -52.56 15.41
CA LEU A 367 7.56 -52.19 14.59
C LEU A 367 6.61 -51.32 15.41
N PRO A 368 5.95 -50.30 14.82
CA PRO A 368 5.97 -49.96 13.39
C PRO A 368 7.28 -49.30 12.90
N HIS A 369 7.62 -49.58 11.63
CA HIS A 369 8.78 -49.01 10.93
C HIS A 369 8.36 -48.46 9.56
N VAL A 370 8.84 -47.27 9.21
CA VAL A 370 8.58 -46.60 7.94
C VAL A 370 9.89 -46.30 7.22
N ASP A 371 10.11 -46.93 6.08
CA ASP A 371 11.16 -46.54 5.14
C ASP A 371 10.62 -45.36 4.30
N VAL A 372 11.09 -44.13 4.58
CA VAL A 372 10.75 -42.94 3.78
C VAL A 372 11.43 -43.04 2.42
N ALA A 373 12.73 -43.33 2.42
CA ALA A 373 13.50 -43.66 1.23
C ALA A 373 14.74 -44.46 1.61
N LYS A 374 14.97 -45.59 0.93
CA LYS A 374 16.16 -46.43 1.11
C LYS A 374 16.75 -46.82 -0.23
N VAL A 375 18.01 -46.51 -0.49
CA VAL A 375 18.75 -47.01 -1.65
C VAL A 375 19.64 -48.17 -1.22
N GLU A 376 19.52 -49.29 -1.92
CA GLU A 376 20.35 -50.47 -1.72
C GLU A 376 20.36 -51.31 -3.00
N LYS A 377 21.51 -51.89 -3.39
CA LYS A 377 21.63 -52.78 -4.57
C LYS A 377 21.06 -52.18 -5.86
N GLY A 378 21.32 -50.88 -6.10
CA GLY A 378 20.85 -50.16 -7.29
C GLY A 378 19.33 -49.95 -7.36
N LYS A 379 18.62 -50.20 -6.26
CA LYS A 379 17.17 -50.00 -6.15
C LYS A 379 16.85 -49.00 -5.03
N ILE A 380 15.82 -48.20 -5.26
CA ILE A 380 15.20 -47.37 -4.22
C ILE A 380 13.96 -48.08 -3.70
N PHE A 381 13.81 -48.10 -2.39
CA PHE A 381 12.73 -48.72 -1.63
C PHE A 381 12.02 -47.66 -0.77
N TYR A 382 10.71 -47.80 -0.64
CA TYR A 382 9.90 -46.99 0.26
C TYR A 382 8.66 -47.80 0.67
N GLY A 383 8.19 -47.60 1.89
CA GLY A 383 7.11 -48.41 2.45
C GLY A 383 7.09 -48.48 3.96
N ASN A 384 6.20 -49.32 4.50
CA ASN A 384 6.03 -49.52 5.94
C ASN A 384 5.93 -51.00 6.32
N PHE A 385 6.28 -51.26 7.57
CA PHE A 385 6.24 -52.55 8.24
C PHE A 385 5.46 -52.41 9.55
N TRP A 386 4.58 -53.37 9.85
CA TRP A 386 3.71 -53.33 11.02
C TRP A 386 3.36 -54.74 11.51
N GLY A 387 2.67 -54.80 12.65
CA GLY A 387 2.27 -56.06 13.29
C GLY A 387 3.21 -56.42 14.45
N ASN A 388 3.27 -57.70 14.80
CA ASN A 388 3.96 -58.18 15.99
C ASN A 388 5.08 -59.17 15.61
N ILE A 389 6.33 -58.82 15.97
CA ILE A 389 7.51 -59.66 15.71
C ILE A 389 7.55 -60.93 16.57
N ALA A 390 6.83 -60.95 17.70
CA ALA A 390 6.79 -62.10 18.59
C ALA A 390 5.86 -63.21 18.06
N GLU A 391 4.99 -62.88 17.10
CA GLU A 391 4.02 -63.80 16.52
C GLU A 391 4.55 -64.37 15.20
N LYS A 392 4.48 -65.69 15.04
CA LYS A 392 4.87 -66.36 13.80
C LYS A 392 3.99 -65.87 12.65
N GLY A 393 4.59 -65.17 11.69
CA GLY A 393 3.85 -64.56 10.56
C GLY A 393 3.13 -63.25 10.90
N GLY A 394 3.30 -62.71 12.12
CA GLY A 394 2.68 -61.46 12.57
C GLY A 394 3.30 -60.20 11.99
N VAL A 395 4.37 -60.32 11.19
CA VAL A 395 5.03 -59.18 10.52
C VAL A 395 4.44 -58.98 9.13
N HIS A 396 3.83 -57.82 8.94
CA HIS A 396 3.26 -57.39 7.66
C HIS A 396 4.08 -56.26 7.06
N LYS A 397 4.08 -56.14 5.73
CA LYS A 397 4.80 -55.07 5.04
C LYS A 397 4.14 -54.66 3.73
N LYS A 398 4.33 -53.39 3.38
CA LYS A 398 4.10 -52.87 2.05
C LYS A 398 5.35 -52.12 1.63
N VAL A 399 6.08 -52.67 0.67
CA VAL A 399 7.31 -52.08 0.13
C VAL A 399 7.21 -52.01 -1.38
N VAL A 400 7.53 -50.85 -1.94
CA VAL A 400 7.70 -50.66 -3.38
C VAL A 400 9.18 -50.49 -3.67
N LYS A 401 9.66 -51.08 -4.78
CA LYS A 401 11.04 -50.96 -5.25
C LYS A 401 11.11 -50.47 -6.70
N LYS A 402 12.04 -49.57 -7.00
CA LYS A 402 12.30 -49.04 -8.36
C LYS A 402 13.80 -48.92 -8.61
N GLY A 403 14.22 -48.72 -9.86
CA GLY A 403 15.63 -48.42 -10.17
C GLY A 403 16.08 -47.11 -9.51
N ALA A 404 17.24 -47.14 -8.84
CA ALA A 404 17.78 -45.98 -8.11
C ALA A 404 18.56 -45.00 -9.00
N GLY A 405 19.01 -45.39 -10.20
CA GLY A 405 20.02 -44.63 -10.96
C GLY A 405 19.69 -43.15 -11.19
N LYS A 406 18.41 -42.80 -11.40
CA LYS A 406 17.98 -41.40 -11.57
C LYS A 406 17.83 -40.60 -10.27
N PHE A 407 17.99 -41.26 -9.12
CA PHE A 407 17.80 -40.72 -7.77
C PHE A 407 19.11 -40.63 -6.98
N THR A 408 20.24 -40.98 -7.61
CA THR A 408 21.55 -41.04 -6.96
C THR A 408 22.57 -40.06 -7.55
N SER A 409 22.15 -39.22 -8.49
CA SER A 409 23.00 -38.25 -9.19
C SER A 409 22.81 -36.80 -8.72
N ASP A 410 21.75 -36.51 -7.97
CA ASP A 410 21.36 -35.17 -7.57
C ASP A 410 20.59 -35.20 -6.24
N PHE A 411 20.31 -34.05 -5.65
CA PHE A 411 19.43 -33.90 -4.49
C PHE A 411 17.97 -34.12 -4.87
N PHE A 412 17.26 -34.89 -4.05
CA PHE A 412 15.83 -35.07 -4.13
C PHE A 412 15.19 -34.81 -2.76
N ILE A 413 13.98 -34.28 -2.76
CA ILE A 413 13.15 -34.15 -1.57
C ILE A 413 12.36 -35.45 -1.42
N TYR A 414 12.74 -36.23 -0.41
CA TYR A 414 11.99 -37.42 0.00
C TYR A 414 11.05 -37.05 1.13
N SER A 415 9.80 -37.47 1.03
CA SER A 415 8.82 -37.09 2.05
C SER A 415 7.71 -38.10 2.25
N ILE A 416 7.13 -38.06 3.45
CA ILE A 416 5.83 -38.66 3.74
C ILE A 416 4.85 -37.61 4.27
N GLU A 417 3.58 -37.77 3.93
CA GLU A 417 2.45 -37.18 4.64
C GLU A 417 1.70 -38.30 5.34
N TRP A 418 1.64 -38.23 6.66
CA TRP A 418 1.13 -39.27 7.54
C TRP A 418 -0.03 -38.70 8.34
N SER A 419 -1.20 -39.31 8.20
CA SER A 419 -2.40 -39.06 8.99
C SER A 419 -2.88 -40.35 9.66
N PRO A 420 -3.90 -40.31 10.54
CA PRO A 420 -4.48 -41.54 11.10
C PRO A 420 -4.98 -42.53 10.03
N GLU A 421 -5.41 -42.01 8.87
CA GLU A 421 -6.04 -42.79 7.81
C GLU A 421 -5.04 -43.37 6.80
N LYS A 422 -3.93 -42.67 6.54
CA LYS A 422 -3.01 -43.03 5.46
C LYS A 422 -1.61 -42.46 5.61
N ILE A 423 -0.65 -43.07 4.91
CA ILE A 423 0.65 -42.50 4.62
C ILE A 423 0.79 -42.34 3.10
N VAL A 424 1.28 -41.18 2.67
CA VAL A 424 1.56 -40.85 1.26
C VAL A 424 3.03 -40.53 1.11
N TRP A 425 3.78 -41.35 0.37
CA TRP A 425 5.18 -41.10 0.04
C TRP A 425 5.27 -40.27 -1.23
N LYS A 426 6.16 -39.29 -1.22
CA LYS A 426 6.46 -38.45 -2.38
C LYS A 426 7.97 -38.34 -2.60
N ILE A 427 8.35 -38.17 -3.87
CA ILE A 427 9.69 -37.74 -4.28
C ILE A 427 9.50 -36.49 -5.12
N ASN A 428 10.07 -35.37 -4.69
CA ASN A 428 9.87 -34.04 -5.31
C ASN A 428 8.36 -33.78 -5.55
N GLU A 429 7.57 -33.86 -4.48
CA GLU A 429 6.10 -33.68 -4.47
C GLU A 429 5.29 -34.67 -5.32
N LYS A 430 5.92 -35.53 -6.12
CA LYS A 430 5.23 -36.57 -6.85
C LYS A 430 4.92 -37.76 -5.95
N VAL A 431 3.64 -38.09 -5.80
CA VAL A 431 3.18 -39.30 -5.09
C VAL A 431 3.73 -40.56 -5.75
N VAL A 432 4.39 -41.41 -4.96
CA VAL A 432 4.99 -42.68 -5.40
C VAL A 432 4.40 -43.91 -4.72
N LEU A 433 3.75 -43.74 -3.56
CA LEU A 433 3.00 -44.75 -2.83
C LEU A 433 1.97 -44.07 -1.94
N THR A 434 0.78 -44.67 -1.85
CA THR A 434 -0.22 -44.38 -0.82
C THR A 434 -0.56 -45.68 -0.13
N GLN A 435 -0.63 -45.67 1.20
CA GLN A 435 -1.00 -46.82 2.01
C GLN A 435 -2.05 -46.42 3.04
N THR A 436 -3.06 -47.28 3.22
CA THR A 436 -4.16 -47.11 4.21
C THR A 436 -4.17 -48.23 5.26
N LYS A 437 -3.20 -49.16 5.20
CA LYS A 437 -3.05 -50.28 6.14
C LYS A 437 -1.73 -50.24 6.89
N GLY A 438 -1.74 -50.64 8.15
CA GLY A 438 -0.54 -50.63 8.98
C GLY A 438 -0.03 -49.22 9.26
N ILE A 439 -0.96 -48.27 9.38
CA ILE A 439 -0.65 -46.88 9.67
C ILE A 439 -0.14 -46.82 11.11
N PRO A 440 1.11 -46.38 11.34
CA PRO A 440 1.63 -46.21 12.68
C PRO A 440 0.71 -45.31 13.50
N GLN A 441 0.46 -45.71 14.74
CA GLN A 441 -0.31 -44.94 15.73
C GLN A 441 0.59 -44.42 16.86
N ASP A 442 1.83 -44.89 16.93
CA ASP A 442 2.82 -44.43 17.90
C ASP A 442 3.65 -43.28 17.33
N PRO A 443 4.13 -42.34 18.17
CA PRO A 443 5.14 -41.37 17.76
C PRO A 443 6.42 -42.05 17.26
N LEU A 444 6.93 -41.59 16.12
CA LEU A 444 8.14 -42.14 15.51
C LEU A 444 9.28 -41.12 15.59
N TYR A 445 10.50 -41.61 15.81
CA TYR A 445 11.71 -40.82 15.65
C TYR A 445 12.29 -41.01 14.24
N LEU A 446 13.09 -40.04 13.80
CA LEU A 446 13.75 -40.05 12.49
C LEU A 446 15.17 -40.61 12.60
N VAL A 447 15.61 -41.26 11.52
CA VAL A 447 16.97 -41.76 11.35
C VAL A 447 17.45 -41.51 9.93
N PHE A 448 18.70 -41.05 9.81
CA PHE A 448 19.51 -41.12 8.60
C PHE A 448 20.68 -42.05 8.82
N SER A 449 20.96 -42.94 7.89
CA SER A 449 22.03 -43.93 8.03
C SER A 449 22.59 -44.33 6.68
N SER A 450 23.90 -44.58 6.63
CA SER A 450 24.60 -45.21 5.51
C SER A 450 25.35 -46.44 5.99
N GLY A 451 25.62 -47.41 5.13
CA GLY A 451 26.37 -48.60 5.57
C GLY A 451 26.53 -49.68 4.53
N VAL A 452 27.41 -50.62 4.84
CA VAL A 452 27.75 -51.77 3.99
C VAL A 452 26.99 -53.01 4.47
N SER A 453 26.16 -53.59 3.60
CA SER A 453 25.45 -54.86 3.86
C SER A 453 26.17 -56.07 3.24
N ASN A 454 26.86 -55.85 2.11
CA ASN A 454 27.61 -56.85 1.34
C ASN A 454 28.99 -56.26 0.98
N GLY A 455 29.99 -57.10 0.69
CA GLY A 455 31.32 -56.62 0.29
C GLY A 455 31.26 -55.60 -0.87
N ILE A 456 32.06 -54.55 -0.77
CA ILE A 456 32.15 -53.42 -1.72
C ILE A 456 33.61 -53.25 -2.13
N GLY A 457 33.85 -52.91 -3.41
CA GLY A 457 35.22 -52.67 -3.88
C GLY A 457 35.76 -51.34 -3.37
N ASP A 458 37.05 -51.29 -3.01
CA ASP A 458 37.71 -50.11 -2.45
C ASP A 458 37.55 -48.85 -3.31
N HIS A 459 37.61 -49.01 -4.64
CA HIS A 459 37.43 -47.93 -5.62
C HIS A 459 36.03 -47.28 -5.59
N GLN A 460 35.06 -47.87 -4.88
CA GLN A 460 33.71 -47.36 -4.73
C GLN A 460 33.51 -46.60 -3.40
N LEU A 461 34.58 -46.48 -2.60
CA LEU A 461 34.61 -45.78 -1.32
C LEU A 461 35.60 -44.59 -1.38
N PRO A 462 35.39 -43.53 -0.59
CA PRO A 462 34.27 -43.33 0.32
C PRO A 462 32.94 -43.11 -0.41
N ALA A 463 31.84 -43.55 0.20
CA ALA A 463 30.49 -43.32 -0.30
C ALA A 463 29.71 -42.43 0.67
N THR A 464 29.17 -41.33 0.16
CA THR A 464 28.55 -40.29 0.98
C THR A 464 27.05 -40.21 0.74
N MET A 465 26.28 -40.22 1.82
CA MET A 465 24.89 -39.74 1.84
C MET A 465 24.89 -38.31 2.36
N GLU A 466 24.25 -37.40 1.63
CA GLU A 466 24.22 -35.99 1.99
C GLU A 466 22.80 -35.54 2.30
N VAL A 467 22.63 -34.73 3.34
CA VAL A 467 21.37 -34.13 3.75
C VAL A 467 21.56 -32.62 3.83
N ASP A 468 20.87 -31.90 2.97
CA ASP A 468 20.90 -30.43 2.92
C ASP A 468 20.02 -29.85 4.03
N TRP A 469 18.78 -30.33 4.15
CA TRP A 469 17.89 -29.95 5.24
C TRP A 469 16.90 -31.06 5.55
N VAL A 470 16.36 -31.01 6.77
CA VAL A 470 15.24 -31.83 7.22
C VAL A 470 14.20 -30.97 7.91
N ARG A 471 12.92 -31.19 7.60
CA ARG A 471 11.80 -30.46 8.19
C ARG A 471 10.64 -31.41 8.48
N ILE A 472 10.12 -31.33 9.68
CA ILE A 472 8.95 -32.06 10.14
C ILE A 472 7.90 -31.03 10.54
N TYR A 473 6.66 -31.31 10.12
CA TYR A 473 5.53 -30.43 10.31
C TYR A 473 4.36 -31.19 10.91
N LYS A 474 3.52 -30.50 11.68
CA LYS A 474 2.18 -30.96 12.06
C LYS A 474 1.12 -30.09 11.37
N LYS A 475 -0.12 -30.59 11.30
CA LYS A 475 -1.23 -29.70 10.98
C LYS A 475 -1.49 -28.79 12.19
N PRO A 476 -1.79 -27.50 12.01
CA PRO A 476 -2.26 -26.65 13.09
C PRO A 476 -3.53 -27.24 13.72
N GLU A 477 -3.70 -26.99 15.02
CA GLU A 477 -4.90 -27.36 15.78
C GLU A 477 -6.11 -26.49 15.43
#